data_AF-A0A955BEJ1-F1
#
_entry.id   AF-A0A955BEJ1-F1
#
_cell.length_a   1.000
_cell.length_b   1.000
_cell.length_c   1.000
_cell.angle_alpha   90.00
_cell.angle_beta   90.00
_cell.angle_gamma   90.00
#
_symmetry.space_group_name_H-M   'P 1'
#
loop_
_entity.id
_entity.type
_entity.pdbx_description
1 polymer ?
#
loop_
_entity_poly.entity_id
_entity_poly.type
_entity_poly.pdbx_seq_one_letter_code
_entity_poly.pdbx_strand_id
1 'polypeptide(L)'
;PNLFAIGECDYQYHGGNRLGANSLLSCIFSGLIVAPGIQNLFDAEKGAAADTHSALCEQARRRYQEEHDRLLKRTGGSENPYLIHQELGDVMTKAATVVRRNAQLDEAIGTVNDLHERAKKCSLSDTGHWTNQNVVFTKALLDMFPLAKCILQGARLRDECRGAHFKPDFAMPSLTAEEPVERRQQAEQWVDRFEENNRKYLKSTIATWNGEQPDISYEDVDTSLIPPRPRLYGLVGAEVINEVFREREAKKKQSPAEGNGSQVKSGGAAAVSV
;
A
#
# COMPACT_ATOMS: atom_id res chain seq x y z
N PRO A 1 -11.66 14.83 -6.07
CA PRO A 1 -12.93 14.33 -6.68
C PRO A 1 -12.70 13.98 -8.15
N ASN A 2 -13.48 13.05 -8.71
CA ASN A 2 -13.43 12.65 -10.13
C ASN A 2 -12.08 12.07 -10.62
N LEU A 3 -11.34 11.40 -9.72
CA LEU A 3 -10.14 10.63 -10.06
C LEU A 3 -10.41 9.16 -9.77
N PHE A 4 -10.16 8.30 -10.75
CA PHE A 4 -10.39 6.87 -10.67
C PHE A 4 -9.07 6.12 -10.90
N ALA A 5 -8.90 5.00 -10.19
CA ALA A 5 -7.79 4.07 -10.37
C ALA A 5 -8.36 2.66 -10.55
N ILE A 6 -7.85 1.90 -11.53
CA ILE A 6 -8.29 0.53 -11.81
C ILE A 6 -7.10 -0.35 -12.15
N GLY A 7 -7.21 -1.65 -11.87
CA GLY A 7 -6.15 -2.62 -12.17
C GLY A 7 -5.03 -2.60 -11.13
N GLU A 8 -3.78 -2.75 -11.55
CA GLU A 8 -2.65 -2.90 -10.62
C GLU A 8 -2.27 -1.61 -9.88
N CYS A 9 -2.75 -0.44 -10.33
CA CYS A 9 -2.59 0.80 -9.59
C CYS A 9 -3.57 0.96 -8.42
N ASP A 10 -4.57 0.09 -8.30
CA ASP A 10 -5.49 0.02 -7.16
C ASP A 10 -5.02 -0.99 -6.10
N TYR A 11 -5.44 -0.81 -4.85
CA TYR A 11 -5.00 -1.61 -3.69
C TYR A 11 -6.11 -2.49 -3.07
N GLN A 12 -7.38 -2.38 -3.48
CA GLN A 12 -8.50 -2.89 -2.69
C GLN A 12 -8.58 -4.42 -2.61
N TYR A 13 -8.32 -5.13 -3.71
CA TYR A 13 -8.71 -6.55 -3.83
C TYR A 13 -7.73 -7.55 -3.22
N HIS A 14 -6.43 -7.21 -3.17
CA HIS A 14 -5.37 -8.22 -3.02
C HIS A 14 -4.78 -8.30 -1.61
N GLY A 15 -5.03 -7.29 -0.78
CA GLY A 15 -4.53 -7.22 0.60
C GLY A 15 -3.03 -7.52 0.69
N GLY A 16 -2.65 -8.32 1.69
CA GLY A 16 -1.24 -8.68 1.91
C GLY A 16 -0.65 -9.66 0.89
N ASN A 17 -1.46 -10.34 0.06
CA ASN A 17 -0.97 -11.30 -0.93
C ASN A 17 -2.01 -11.59 -2.03
N ARG A 18 -1.69 -11.21 -3.28
CA ARG A 18 -2.48 -11.53 -4.48
C ARG A 18 -2.50 -13.03 -4.76
N LEU A 19 -3.68 -13.59 -5.07
CA LEU A 19 -3.81 -14.95 -5.60
C LEU A 19 -3.45 -15.00 -7.09
N GLY A 20 -2.87 -16.10 -7.54
CA GLY A 20 -2.54 -16.31 -8.95
C GLY A 20 -3.78 -16.14 -9.85
N ALA A 21 -3.58 -15.63 -11.07
CA ALA A 21 -4.62 -15.28 -12.04
C ALA A 21 -5.59 -14.14 -11.65
N ASN A 22 -5.62 -13.68 -10.39
CA ASN A 22 -6.54 -12.63 -9.97
C ASN A 22 -6.19 -11.21 -10.45
N SER A 23 -4.97 -10.98 -10.98
CA SER A 23 -4.59 -9.65 -11.47
C SER A 23 -5.39 -9.24 -12.71
N LEU A 24 -5.47 -10.12 -13.71
CA LEU A 24 -6.24 -9.86 -14.93
C LEU A 24 -7.74 -9.77 -14.63
N LEU A 25 -8.22 -10.62 -13.73
CA LEU A 25 -9.60 -10.57 -13.26
C LEU A 25 -9.91 -9.23 -12.59
N SER A 26 -9.06 -8.74 -11.67
CA SER A 26 -9.27 -7.44 -11.03
C SER A 26 -9.26 -6.30 -12.02
N CYS A 27 -8.40 -6.32 -13.04
CA CYS A 27 -8.37 -5.29 -14.09
C CYS A 27 -9.70 -5.24 -14.87
N ILE A 28 -10.17 -6.40 -15.34
CA ILE A 28 -11.41 -6.49 -16.12
C ILE A 28 -12.60 -6.10 -15.25
N PHE A 29 -12.68 -6.64 -14.04
CA PHE A 29 -13.78 -6.38 -13.12
C PHE A 29 -13.85 -4.89 -12.74
N SER A 30 -12.74 -4.29 -12.33
CA SER A 30 -12.69 -2.86 -11.97
C SER A 30 -13.11 -2.00 -13.16
N GLY A 31 -12.63 -2.30 -14.37
CA GLY A 31 -13.04 -1.58 -15.57
C GLY A 31 -14.54 -1.69 -15.86
N LEU A 32 -15.12 -2.88 -15.76
CA LEU A 32 -16.56 -3.12 -15.99
C LEU A 32 -17.45 -2.42 -14.95
N ILE A 33 -17.00 -2.31 -13.71
CA ILE A 33 -17.77 -1.67 -12.62
C ILE A 33 -17.61 -0.15 -12.63
N VAL A 34 -16.39 0.34 -12.84
CA VAL A 34 -16.10 1.78 -12.81
C VAL A 34 -16.64 2.49 -14.06
N ALA A 35 -16.63 1.85 -15.23
CA ALA A 35 -17.04 2.49 -16.48
C ALA A 35 -18.49 3.03 -16.48
N PRO A 36 -19.52 2.27 -16.05
CA PRO A 36 -20.88 2.81 -15.91
C PRO A 36 -20.96 3.95 -14.89
N GLY A 37 -20.17 3.90 -13.82
CA GLY A 37 -20.09 4.99 -12.84
C GLY A 37 -19.56 6.29 -13.44
N ILE A 38 -18.52 6.18 -14.29
CA ILE A 38 -17.98 7.31 -15.05
C ILE A 38 -19.00 7.83 -16.08
N GLN A 39 -19.73 6.95 -16.77
CA GLN A 39 -20.79 7.36 -17.70
C GLN A 39 -21.89 8.15 -16.99
N ASN A 40 -22.38 7.64 -15.86
CA ASN A 40 -23.39 8.33 -15.06
C ASN A 40 -22.88 9.68 -14.54
N LEU A 41 -21.59 9.77 -14.17
CA LEU A 41 -20.98 11.03 -13.77
C LEU A 41 -21.01 12.05 -14.93
N PHE A 42 -20.63 11.64 -16.13
CA PHE A 42 -20.65 12.52 -17.31
C PHE A 42 -22.07 12.94 -17.72
N ASP A 43 -23.05 12.03 -17.63
CA ASP A 43 -24.45 12.35 -17.94
C ASP A 43 -25.06 13.33 -16.91
N ALA A 44 -24.57 13.30 -15.67
CA ALA A 44 -25.03 14.18 -14.59
C ALA A 44 -24.32 15.54 -14.56
N GLU A 45 -23.09 15.63 -15.09
CA GLU A 45 -22.35 16.88 -15.16
C GLU A 45 -23.00 17.86 -16.15
N LYS A 46 -23.16 19.11 -15.71
CA LYS A 46 -23.70 20.21 -16.53
C LYS A 46 -22.56 21.15 -16.91
N GLY A 47 -22.38 21.40 -18.21
CA GLY A 47 -21.36 22.31 -18.75
C GLY A 47 -20.48 21.63 -19.79
N ALA A 48 -19.82 22.40 -20.65
CA ALA A 48 -18.85 21.83 -21.59
C ALA A 48 -17.53 21.55 -20.86
N ALA A 49 -16.79 20.51 -21.28
CA ALA A 49 -15.43 20.27 -20.77
C ALA A 49 -14.53 21.51 -20.93
N ALA A 50 -14.78 22.34 -21.95
CA ALA A 50 -14.08 23.61 -22.19
C ALA A 50 -14.39 24.72 -21.18
N ASP A 51 -15.52 24.64 -20.46
CA ASP A 51 -15.88 25.59 -19.38
C ASP A 51 -15.11 25.27 -18.07
N THR A 52 -14.42 24.13 -18.04
CA THR A 52 -13.59 23.69 -16.92
C THR A 52 -12.30 24.50 -16.89
N HIS A 53 -12.13 25.31 -15.84
CA HIS A 53 -10.89 25.93 -15.35
C HIS A 53 -9.69 25.98 -16.33
N SER A 54 -9.86 26.64 -17.49
CA SER A 54 -8.80 26.79 -18.50
C SER A 54 -7.48 27.30 -17.89
N ALA A 55 -7.58 28.19 -16.89
CA ALA A 55 -6.44 28.68 -16.11
C ALA A 55 -5.69 27.57 -15.34
N LEU A 56 -6.38 26.57 -14.77
CA LEU A 56 -5.75 25.43 -14.10
C LEU A 56 -5.02 24.53 -15.10
N CYS A 57 -5.65 24.22 -16.24
CA CYS A 57 -5.04 23.42 -17.30
C CYS A 57 -3.79 24.10 -17.85
N GLU A 58 -3.87 25.41 -18.12
CA GLU A 58 -2.75 26.19 -18.63
C GLU A 58 -1.62 26.33 -17.59
N GLN A 59 -1.96 26.53 -16.32
CA GLN A 59 -0.98 26.55 -15.23
C GLN A 59 -0.25 25.20 -15.09
N ALA A 60 -0.98 24.08 -15.16
CA ALA A 60 -0.40 22.75 -15.10
C ALA A 60 0.51 22.49 -16.32
N ARG A 61 0.03 22.80 -17.53
CA ARG A 61 0.81 22.69 -18.76
C ARG A 61 2.11 23.49 -18.68
N ARG A 62 2.03 24.75 -18.24
CA ARG A 62 3.19 25.62 -18.08
C ARG A 62 4.18 25.03 -17.08
N ARG A 63 3.71 24.57 -15.91
CA ARG A 63 4.57 23.93 -14.90
C ARG A 63 5.32 22.72 -15.46
N TYR A 64 4.63 21.79 -16.11
CA TYR A 64 5.26 20.59 -16.66
C TYR A 64 6.20 20.89 -17.83
N GLN A 65 5.89 21.92 -18.63
CA GLN A 65 6.79 22.40 -19.68
C GLN A 65 8.06 23.02 -19.07
N GLU A 66 7.93 23.85 -18.03
CA GLU A 66 9.07 24.44 -17.31
C GLU A 66 9.95 23.36 -16.68
N GLU A 67 9.37 22.34 -16.04
CA GLU A 67 10.10 21.20 -15.49
C GLU A 67 10.84 20.40 -16.59
N HIS A 68 10.19 20.16 -17.73
CA HIS A 68 10.80 19.51 -18.88
C HIS A 68 11.97 20.31 -19.46
N ASP A 69 11.76 21.60 -19.71
CA ASP A 69 12.78 22.50 -20.25
C ASP A 69 13.95 22.65 -19.29
N ARG A 70 13.69 22.72 -17.98
CA ARG A 70 14.72 22.77 -16.95
C ARG A 70 15.59 21.52 -16.95
N LEU A 71 15.00 20.35 -17.17
CA LEU A 71 15.75 19.09 -17.26
C LEU A 71 16.60 19.03 -18.54
N LEU A 72 16.05 19.45 -19.69
CA LEU A 72 16.80 19.51 -20.96
C LEU A 72 17.95 20.52 -20.95
N LYS A 73 17.75 21.68 -20.32
CA LYS A 73 18.76 22.75 -20.25
C LYS A 73 19.81 22.53 -19.17
N ARG A 74 19.68 21.48 -18.35
CA ARG A 74 20.59 21.24 -17.24
C ARG A 74 21.94 20.76 -17.77
N THR A 75 22.93 21.64 -17.72
CA THR A 75 24.31 21.36 -18.10
C THR A 75 25.16 21.02 -16.87
N GLY A 76 26.20 20.19 -17.06
CA GLY A 76 27.21 19.93 -16.03
C GLY A 76 26.75 19.07 -14.84
N GLY A 77 25.70 18.26 -15.00
CA GLY A 77 25.37 17.24 -14.00
C GLY A 77 26.45 16.15 -14.01
N SER A 78 27.04 15.86 -12.85
CA SER A 78 28.00 14.75 -12.71
C SER A 78 27.32 13.39 -12.60
N GLU A 79 26.00 13.38 -12.42
CA GLU A 79 25.21 12.18 -12.15
C GLU A 79 24.56 11.64 -13.41
N ASN A 80 24.65 10.33 -13.60
CA ASN A 80 24.04 9.61 -14.70
C ASN A 80 22.72 8.96 -14.24
N PRO A 81 21.58 9.26 -14.89
CA PRO A 81 20.29 8.71 -14.48
C PRO A 81 20.24 7.18 -14.55
N TYR A 82 20.93 6.54 -15.50
CA TYR A 82 20.94 5.08 -15.62
C TYR A 82 21.70 4.42 -14.47
N LEU A 83 22.82 5.02 -14.03
CA LEU A 83 23.57 4.52 -12.88
C LEU A 83 22.77 4.66 -11.59
N ILE A 84 22.12 5.81 -11.39
CA ILE A 84 21.25 6.00 -10.21
C ILE A 84 20.08 5.02 -10.22
N HIS A 85 19.48 4.77 -11.39
CA HIS A 85 18.43 3.75 -11.50
C HIS A 85 18.92 2.36 -11.10
N GLN A 86 20.13 1.99 -11.54
CA GLN A 86 20.74 0.71 -11.16
C GLN A 86 21.01 0.66 -9.65
N GLU A 87 21.62 1.69 -9.08
CA GLU A 87 21.88 1.80 -7.63
C GLU A 87 20.58 1.72 -6.81
N LEU A 88 19.53 2.41 -7.24
CA LEU A 88 18.20 2.35 -6.62
C LEU A 88 17.64 0.93 -6.68
N GLY A 89 17.72 0.26 -7.84
CA GLY A 89 17.30 -1.12 -8.02
C GLY A 89 18.02 -2.06 -7.06
N ASP A 90 19.35 -1.97 -6.98
CA ASP A 90 20.17 -2.82 -6.11
C ASP A 90 19.82 -2.66 -4.63
N VAL A 91 19.64 -1.41 -4.17
CA VAL A 91 19.25 -1.10 -2.79
C VAL A 91 17.85 -1.66 -2.48
N MET A 92 16.88 -1.43 -3.35
CA MET A 92 15.51 -1.91 -3.16
C MET A 92 15.43 -3.44 -3.21
N THR A 93 16.16 -4.09 -4.11
CA THR A 93 16.22 -5.56 -4.18
C THR A 93 16.82 -6.16 -2.90
N LYS A 94 17.92 -5.57 -2.39
CA LYS A 94 18.57 -6.02 -1.16
C LYS A 94 17.67 -5.86 0.08
N ALA A 95 16.95 -4.75 0.20
CA ALA A 95 16.26 -4.38 1.43
C ALA A 95 14.76 -4.72 1.47
N ALA A 96 14.07 -4.70 0.32
CA ALA A 96 12.60 -4.65 0.26
C ALA A 96 11.93 -5.78 -0.57
N THR A 97 12.67 -6.84 -0.92
CA THR A 97 12.11 -8.01 -1.63
C THR A 97 11.45 -9.02 -0.66
N VAL A 98 11.89 -10.28 -0.64
CA VAL A 98 11.21 -11.39 0.05
C VAL A 98 11.36 -11.28 1.58
N VAL A 99 12.59 -11.04 2.04
CA VAL A 99 12.93 -11.02 3.46
C VAL A 99 13.37 -9.62 3.83
N ARG A 100 12.77 -9.07 4.87
CA ARG A 100 13.03 -7.70 5.32
C ARG A 100 13.56 -7.73 6.75
N ARG A 101 14.51 -6.85 7.06
CA ARG A 101 15.05 -6.66 8.42
C ARG A 101 15.08 -5.18 8.73
N ASN A 102 14.73 -4.79 9.95
CA ASN A 102 14.60 -3.38 10.31
C ASN A 102 15.91 -2.60 10.09
N ALA A 103 17.06 -3.17 10.48
CA ALA A 103 18.36 -2.54 10.24
C ALA A 103 18.65 -2.31 8.74
N GLN A 104 18.31 -3.27 7.88
CA GLN A 104 18.50 -3.16 6.43
C GLN A 104 17.53 -2.14 5.80
N LEU A 105 16.31 -2.05 6.32
CA LEU A 105 15.33 -1.03 5.90
C LEU A 105 15.79 0.37 6.31
N ASP A 106 16.32 0.55 7.51
CA ASP A 106 16.84 1.84 8.01
C ASP A 106 18.03 2.32 7.16
N GLU A 107 18.98 1.43 6.85
CA GLU A 107 20.11 1.71 5.94
C GLU A 107 19.62 2.08 4.52
N ALA A 108 18.65 1.34 4.00
CA ALA A 108 18.09 1.58 2.67
C ALA A 108 17.35 2.92 2.58
N ILE A 109 16.62 3.33 3.62
CA ILE A 109 15.94 4.64 3.67
C ILE A 109 16.97 5.77 3.53
N GLY A 110 18.07 5.71 4.29
CA GLY A 110 19.16 6.67 4.18
C GLY A 110 19.74 6.73 2.76
N THR A 111 20.13 5.57 2.23
CA THR A 111 20.69 5.47 0.87
C THR A 111 19.73 5.99 -0.21
N VAL A 112 18.43 5.63 -0.14
CA VAL A 112 17.42 6.09 -1.11
C VAL A 112 17.19 7.60 -1.01
N ASN A 113 17.28 8.20 0.18
CA ASN A 113 17.22 9.66 0.33
C ASN A 113 18.40 10.33 -0.39
N ASP A 114 19.62 9.84 -0.20
CA ASP A 114 20.82 10.36 -0.86
C ASP A 114 20.75 10.20 -2.39
N LEU A 115 20.29 9.03 -2.85
CA LEU A 115 20.06 8.77 -4.28
C LEU A 115 19.00 9.71 -4.87
N HIS A 116 17.94 10.05 -4.11
CA HIS A 116 16.93 10.99 -4.57
C HIS A 116 17.52 12.39 -4.80
N GLU A 117 18.38 12.85 -3.88
CA GLU A 117 19.07 14.14 -4.02
C GLU A 117 20.09 14.15 -5.16
N ARG A 118 20.76 13.02 -5.41
CA ARG A 118 21.63 12.85 -6.59
C ARG A 118 20.83 12.82 -7.89
N ALA A 119 19.68 12.14 -7.92
CA ALA A 119 18.80 12.07 -9.09
C ALA A 119 18.31 13.45 -9.54
N LYS A 120 18.02 14.34 -8.58
CA LYS A 120 17.67 15.74 -8.84
C LYS A 120 18.78 16.53 -9.53
N LYS A 121 20.02 16.03 -9.56
CA LYS A 121 21.21 16.65 -10.19
C LYS A 121 21.63 15.98 -11.51
N CYS A 122 20.96 14.91 -11.94
CA CYS A 122 21.24 14.25 -13.22
C CYS A 122 21.16 15.24 -14.39
N SER A 123 22.15 15.21 -15.29
CA SER A 123 22.05 15.86 -16.60
C SER A 123 21.79 14.83 -17.69
N LEU A 124 21.13 15.26 -18.76
CA LEU A 124 20.83 14.42 -19.90
C LEU A 124 22.02 14.38 -20.86
N SER A 125 22.31 13.19 -21.39
CA SER A 125 23.32 13.02 -22.43
C SER A 125 22.81 13.44 -23.82
N ASP A 126 21.48 13.38 -24.00
CA ASP A 126 20.78 13.82 -25.21
C ASP A 126 19.84 14.97 -24.85
N THR A 127 20.03 16.13 -25.48
CA THR A 127 19.20 17.33 -25.31
C THR A 127 18.22 17.55 -26.47
N GLY A 128 18.07 16.57 -27.37
CA GLY A 128 17.12 16.62 -28.47
C GLY A 128 15.68 16.71 -27.96
N HIS A 129 14.84 17.46 -28.69
CA HIS A 129 13.43 17.65 -28.33
C HIS A 129 12.50 16.57 -28.90
N TRP A 130 12.96 15.78 -29.87
CA TRP A 130 12.15 14.78 -30.56
C TRP A 130 12.61 13.37 -30.21
N THR A 131 11.66 12.48 -29.87
CA THR A 131 11.91 11.05 -29.60
C THR A 131 13.01 10.76 -28.56
N ASN A 132 13.24 11.70 -27.63
CA ASN A 132 14.30 11.59 -26.64
C ASN A 132 13.90 10.62 -25.50
N GLN A 133 14.48 9.44 -25.49
CA GLN A 133 14.24 8.44 -24.45
C GLN A 133 14.94 8.79 -23.14
N ASN A 134 16.04 9.55 -23.19
CA ASN A 134 16.82 9.91 -22.02
C ASN A 134 16.02 10.82 -21.07
N VAL A 135 15.28 11.79 -21.61
CA VAL A 135 14.40 12.66 -20.81
C VAL A 135 13.21 11.91 -20.21
N VAL A 136 12.59 11.00 -20.97
CA VAL A 136 11.44 10.19 -20.47
C VAL A 136 11.90 9.26 -19.35
N PHE A 137 13.01 8.55 -19.55
CA PHE A 137 13.60 7.69 -18.53
C PHE A 137 13.95 8.44 -17.25
N THR A 138 14.59 9.61 -17.38
CA THR A 138 15.02 10.41 -16.22
C THR A 138 13.82 10.94 -15.43
N LYS A 139 12.72 11.30 -16.10
CA LYS A 139 11.46 11.65 -15.41
C LYS A 139 10.89 10.45 -14.65
N ALA A 140 10.78 9.29 -15.30
CA ALA A 140 10.30 8.08 -14.65
C ALA A 140 11.16 7.68 -13.45
N LEU A 141 12.48 7.83 -13.53
CA LEU A 141 13.39 7.62 -12.40
C LEU A 141 13.06 8.54 -11.21
N LEU A 142 12.79 9.83 -11.45
CA LEU A 142 12.40 10.74 -10.38
C LEU A 142 11.07 10.31 -9.74
N ASP A 143 10.12 9.84 -10.55
CA ASP A 143 8.82 9.34 -10.07
C ASP A 143 8.93 8.02 -9.27
N MET A 144 10.01 7.25 -9.46
CA MET A 144 10.27 6.03 -8.68
C MET A 144 10.64 6.33 -7.22
N PHE A 145 11.24 7.47 -6.91
CA PHE A 145 11.72 7.77 -5.55
C PHE A 145 10.59 7.92 -4.51
N PRO A 146 9.49 8.64 -4.79
CA PRO A 146 8.33 8.64 -3.91
C PRO A 146 7.82 7.24 -3.61
N LEU A 147 7.72 6.38 -4.63
CA LEU A 147 7.26 4.99 -4.47
C LEU A 147 8.24 4.16 -3.64
N ALA A 148 9.55 4.25 -3.91
CA ALA A 148 10.58 3.54 -3.17
C ALA A 148 10.56 3.91 -1.68
N LYS A 149 10.47 5.21 -1.37
CA LYS A 149 10.37 5.71 0.00
C LYS A 149 9.07 5.25 0.68
N CYS A 150 7.93 5.27 -0.02
CA CYS A 150 6.67 4.74 0.50
C CYS A 150 6.80 3.26 0.88
N ILE A 151 7.40 2.44 0.00
CA ILE A 151 7.60 1.00 0.24
C ILE A 151 8.50 0.78 1.46
N LEU A 152 9.65 1.47 1.52
CA LEU A 152 10.60 1.30 2.63
C LEU A 152 10.01 1.77 3.96
N GLN A 153 9.41 2.96 4.01
CA GLN A 153 8.82 3.50 5.23
C GLN A 153 7.62 2.66 5.70
N GLY A 154 6.76 2.25 4.77
CA GLY A 154 5.64 1.36 5.06
C GLY A 154 6.11 0.00 5.60
N ALA A 155 7.12 -0.61 4.96
CA ALA A 155 7.71 -1.84 5.46
C ALA A 155 8.35 -1.64 6.84
N ARG A 156 9.05 -0.53 7.07
CA ARG A 156 9.76 -0.25 8.31
C ARG A 156 8.82 -0.12 9.51
N LEU A 157 7.68 0.54 9.34
CA LEU A 157 6.68 0.76 10.40
C LEU A 157 5.83 -0.48 10.72
N ARG A 158 5.82 -1.49 9.85
CA ARG A 158 5.06 -2.74 10.05
C ARG A 158 5.90 -3.84 10.65
N ASP A 159 5.93 -3.91 11.96
CA ASP A 159 6.61 -4.96 12.73
C ASP A 159 5.67 -6.17 12.96
N GLU A 160 5.33 -6.83 11.85
CA GLU A 160 4.57 -8.10 11.78
C GLU A 160 4.98 -8.88 10.51
N CYS A 161 4.40 -10.09 10.35
CA CYS A 161 4.42 -10.83 9.09
C CYS A 161 3.00 -11.01 8.56
N ARG A 162 2.75 -10.56 7.32
CA ARG A 162 1.43 -10.68 6.67
C ARG A 162 1.57 -10.79 5.16
N GLY A 163 1.13 -11.92 4.60
CA GLY A 163 1.19 -12.17 3.17
C GLY A 163 2.63 -12.10 2.63
N ALA A 164 2.88 -11.22 1.68
CA ALA A 164 4.21 -10.99 1.08
C ALA A 164 5.15 -10.14 1.96
N HIS A 165 4.63 -9.51 3.03
CA HIS A 165 5.47 -8.80 3.99
C HIS A 165 5.99 -9.76 5.05
N PHE A 166 7.28 -10.08 4.97
CA PHE A 166 7.93 -11.01 5.87
C PHE A 166 9.18 -10.40 6.52
N LYS A 167 9.13 -10.32 7.86
CA LYS A 167 10.26 -9.93 8.71
C LYS A 167 10.55 -11.06 9.70
N PRO A 168 11.70 -11.76 9.60
CA PRO A 168 12.00 -12.93 10.43
C PRO A 168 11.82 -12.69 11.93
N ASP A 169 12.24 -11.52 12.42
CA ASP A 169 12.17 -11.14 13.84
C ASP A 169 10.72 -11.08 14.38
N PHE A 170 9.73 -10.95 13.49
CA PHE A 170 8.31 -10.89 13.82
C PHE A 170 7.53 -12.12 13.34
N ALA A 171 8.21 -13.16 12.85
CA ALA A 171 7.56 -14.38 12.39
C ALA A 171 6.82 -15.10 13.53
N MET A 172 5.70 -15.71 13.19
CA MET A 172 4.94 -16.58 14.09
C MET A 172 5.61 -17.96 14.10
N PRO A 173 6.06 -18.47 15.26
CA PRO A 173 6.81 -19.72 15.33
C PRO A 173 5.91 -20.95 15.14
N SER A 174 6.52 -22.05 14.71
CA SER A 174 5.93 -23.40 14.82
C SER A 174 5.85 -23.84 16.29
N LEU A 175 4.96 -24.78 16.60
CA LEU A 175 4.93 -25.42 17.92
C LEU A 175 6.09 -26.41 18.05
N THR A 176 6.86 -26.27 19.13
CA THR A 176 8.06 -27.09 19.40
C THR A 176 7.85 -28.11 20.51
N ALA A 177 6.92 -27.89 21.43
CA ALA A 177 6.69 -28.80 22.55
C ALA A 177 6.11 -30.13 22.08
N GLU A 178 6.67 -31.25 22.56
CA GLU A 178 6.19 -32.60 22.25
C GLU A 178 5.05 -33.04 23.17
N GLU A 179 5.13 -32.66 24.45
CA GLU A 179 4.12 -32.98 25.45
C GLU A 179 2.78 -32.30 25.14
N PRO A 180 1.64 -33.05 25.12
CA PRO A 180 0.36 -32.50 24.69
C PRO A 180 -0.11 -31.25 25.46
N VAL A 181 0.12 -31.22 26.77
CA VAL A 181 -0.28 -30.09 27.63
C VAL A 181 0.52 -28.84 27.30
N GLU A 182 1.85 -28.95 27.20
CA GLU A 182 2.73 -27.84 26.87
C GLU A 182 2.52 -27.38 25.42
N ARG A 183 2.29 -28.31 24.50
CA ARG A 183 1.99 -28.02 23.09
C ARG A 183 0.69 -27.23 22.95
N ARG A 184 -0.32 -27.56 23.76
CA ARG A 184 -1.56 -26.79 23.82
C ARG A 184 -1.36 -25.38 24.41
N GLN A 185 -0.57 -25.23 25.46
CA GLN A 185 -0.22 -23.92 26.01
C GLN A 185 0.52 -23.04 24.99
N GLN A 186 1.47 -23.61 24.22
CA GLN A 186 2.12 -22.89 23.12
C GLN A 186 1.11 -22.46 22.05
N ALA A 187 0.12 -23.30 21.72
CA ALA A 187 -0.94 -22.95 20.79
C ALA A 187 -1.83 -21.81 21.31
N GLU A 188 -2.15 -21.79 22.61
CA GLU A 188 -2.88 -20.68 23.25
C GLU A 188 -2.10 -19.36 23.16
N GLN A 189 -0.80 -19.37 23.50
CA GLN A 189 0.09 -18.20 23.35
C GLN A 189 0.21 -17.75 21.89
N TRP A 190 0.22 -18.69 20.95
CA TRP A 190 0.21 -18.39 19.52
C TRP A 190 -1.06 -17.63 19.13
N VAL A 191 -2.23 -18.09 19.59
CA VAL A 191 -3.51 -17.43 19.33
C VAL A 191 -3.57 -16.04 19.99
N ASP A 192 -3.06 -15.88 21.21
CA ASP A 192 -2.94 -14.57 21.87
C ASP A 192 -2.13 -13.59 21.02
N ARG A 193 -0.97 -14.03 20.52
CA ARG A 193 -0.11 -13.22 19.64
C ARG A 193 -0.79 -12.91 18.30
N PHE A 194 -1.56 -13.84 17.74
CA PHE A 194 -2.34 -13.59 16.52
C PHE A 194 -3.41 -12.52 16.73
N GLU A 195 -4.14 -12.56 17.84
CA GLU A 195 -5.15 -11.56 18.19
C GLU A 195 -4.50 -10.19 18.41
N GLU A 196 -3.39 -10.13 19.15
CA GLU A 196 -2.62 -8.90 19.37
C GLU A 196 -2.07 -8.31 18.06
N ASN A 197 -1.51 -9.13 17.18
CA ASN A 197 -1.02 -8.69 15.88
C ASN A 197 -2.16 -8.10 15.03
N ASN A 198 -3.34 -8.72 15.01
CA ASN A 198 -4.48 -8.15 14.29
C ASN A 198 -4.97 -6.86 14.93
N ARG A 199 -5.04 -6.77 16.26
CA ARG A 199 -5.39 -5.53 16.96
C ARG A 199 -4.46 -4.38 16.58
N LYS A 200 -3.16 -4.67 16.45
CA LYS A 200 -2.16 -3.66 16.12
C LYS A 200 -2.06 -3.33 14.63
N TYR A 201 -2.26 -4.31 13.75
CA TYR A 201 -1.90 -4.19 12.32
C TYR A 201 -2.97 -4.64 11.31
N LEU A 202 -4.19 -5.00 11.72
CA LEU A 202 -5.29 -5.26 10.78
C LEU A 202 -5.84 -3.94 10.20
N LYS A 203 -4.99 -3.27 9.43
CA LYS A 203 -5.18 -1.95 8.83
C LYS A 203 -4.34 -1.83 7.57
N SER A 204 -4.85 -1.12 6.59
CA SER A 204 -4.15 -0.73 5.36
C SER A 204 -3.22 0.43 5.66
N THR A 205 -1.99 0.38 5.12
CA THR A 205 -1.05 1.49 5.21
C THR A 205 -1.41 2.52 4.13
N ILE A 206 -1.67 3.76 4.52
CA ILE A 206 -1.98 4.87 3.61
C ILE A 206 -0.81 5.85 3.62
N ALA A 207 -0.20 6.07 2.47
CA ALA A 207 0.92 6.99 2.31
C ALA A 207 0.48 8.24 1.54
N THR A 208 0.71 9.42 2.12
CA THR A 208 0.54 10.71 1.43
C THR A 208 1.90 11.32 1.19
N TRP A 209 2.16 11.78 -0.03
CA TRP A 209 3.43 12.40 -0.37
C TRP A 209 3.42 13.89 -0.01
N ASN A 210 4.33 14.34 0.87
CA ASN A 210 4.42 15.74 1.28
C ASN A 210 5.41 16.59 0.46
N GLY A 211 6.04 15.99 -0.56
CA GLY A 211 7.05 16.64 -1.40
C GLY A 211 8.48 16.11 -1.16
N GLU A 212 8.75 15.54 0.00
CA GLU A 212 10.08 15.05 0.38
C GLU A 212 10.08 13.61 0.88
N GLN A 213 9.08 13.27 1.68
CA GLN A 213 8.91 11.97 2.34
C GLN A 213 7.43 11.56 2.41
N PRO A 214 7.13 10.27 2.59
CA PRO A 214 5.76 9.83 2.77
C PRO A 214 5.29 10.00 4.21
N ASP A 215 4.16 10.68 4.39
CA ASP A 215 3.43 10.69 5.64
C ASP A 215 2.56 9.44 5.71
N ILE A 216 2.80 8.60 6.72
CA ILE A 216 2.14 7.31 6.87
C ILE A 216 0.99 7.44 7.87
N SER A 217 -0.19 7.05 7.41
CA SER A 217 -1.38 6.86 8.21
C SER A 217 -1.95 5.46 7.96
N TYR A 218 -3.06 5.13 8.61
CA TYR A 218 -3.66 3.82 8.49
C TYR A 218 -5.18 3.92 8.38
N GLU A 219 -5.74 2.99 7.62
CA GLU A 219 -7.18 2.81 7.43
C GLU A 219 -7.57 1.40 7.91
N ASP A 220 -8.66 1.28 8.66
CA ASP A 220 -9.11 -0.02 9.14
C ASP A 220 -9.60 -0.92 7.98
N VAL A 221 -9.37 -2.22 8.11
CA VAL A 221 -9.88 -3.20 7.15
C VAL A 221 -11.28 -3.62 7.57
N ASP A 222 -12.26 -3.49 6.67
CA ASP A 222 -13.61 -4.01 6.91
C ASP A 222 -13.60 -5.54 6.96
N THR A 223 -13.86 -6.09 8.14
CA THR A 223 -14.00 -7.53 8.39
C THR A 223 -15.41 -7.95 8.78
N SER A 224 -16.42 -7.13 8.47
CA SER A 224 -17.83 -7.38 8.82
C SER A 224 -18.37 -8.68 8.21
N LEU A 225 -17.96 -9.00 6.97
CA LEU A 225 -18.41 -10.20 6.26
C LEU A 225 -17.64 -11.46 6.68
N ILE A 226 -16.31 -11.35 6.83
CA ILE A 226 -15.43 -12.47 7.16
C ILE A 226 -14.43 -12.01 8.23
N PRO A 227 -14.54 -12.49 9.48
CA PRO A 227 -13.58 -12.17 10.52
C PRO A 227 -12.20 -12.80 10.22
N PRO A 228 -11.12 -12.20 10.72
CA PRO A 228 -9.76 -12.71 10.52
C PRO A 228 -9.60 -14.09 11.15
N ARG A 229 -8.93 -15.00 10.44
CA ARG A 229 -8.61 -16.35 10.92
C ARG A 229 -7.13 -16.68 10.70
N PRO A 230 -6.53 -17.53 11.55
CA PRO A 230 -5.17 -17.97 11.36
C PRO A 230 -4.96 -18.62 9.99
N ARG A 231 -3.92 -18.20 9.27
CA ARG A 231 -3.46 -18.85 8.03
C ARG A 231 -2.26 -19.71 8.36
N LEU A 232 -2.45 -21.04 8.42
CA LEU A 232 -1.51 -21.98 9.05
C LEU A 232 -0.75 -22.88 8.06
N TYR A 233 -0.70 -22.52 6.77
CA TYR A 233 -0.04 -23.35 5.75
C TYR A 233 1.44 -23.59 6.08
N GLY A 234 1.85 -24.85 6.09
CA GLY A 234 3.24 -25.25 6.34
C GLY A 234 3.72 -25.12 7.79
N LEU A 235 2.83 -24.78 8.72
CA LEU A 235 3.19 -24.62 10.14
C LEU A 235 3.09 -25.95 10.90
N VAL A 236 4.16 -26.34 11.58
CA VAL A 236 4.13 -27.51 12.46
C VAL A 236 3.29 -27.19 13.69
N GLY A 237 2.29 -28.04 13.98
CA GLY A 237 1.32 -27.82 15.06
C GLY A 237 0.09 -27.01 14.66
N ALA A 238 -0.14 -26.79 13.36
CA ALA A 238 -1.31 -26.08 12.83
C ALA A 238 -2.65 -26.64 13.37
N GLU A 239 -2.78 -27.96 13.49
CA GLU A 239 -4.03 -28.58 13.96
C GLU A 239 -4.41 -28.15 15.38
N VAL A 240 -3.43 -28.14 16.30
CA VAL A 240 -3.64 -27.74 17.70
C VAL A 240 -3.98 -26.25 17.79
N ILE A 241 -3.31 -25.41 17.00
CA ILE A 241 -3.61 -23.96 16.92
C ILE A 241 -5.05 -23.75 16.43
N ASN A 242 -5.46 -24.46 15.39
CA ASN A 242 -6.81 -24.37 14.82
C ASN A 242 -7.87 -24.86 15.80
N GLU A 243 -7.61 -25.92 16.56
CA GLU A 243 -8.49 -26.41 17.63
C GLU A 243 -8.69 -25.34 18.72
N VAL A 244 -7.60 -24.82 19.31
CA VAL A 244 -7.63 -23.78 20.34
C VAL A 244 -8.36 -22.52 19.84
N PHE A 245 -8.08 -22.10 18.60
CA PHE A 245 -8.75 -20.94 18.00
C PHE A 245 -10.26 -21.15 17.88
N ARG A 246 -10.71 -22.31 17.37
CA ARG A 246 -12.13 -22.64 17.23
C ARG A 246 -12.85 -22.69 18.57
N GLU A 247 -12.23 -23.27 19.60
CA GLU A 247 -12.79 -23.30 20.94
C GLU A 247 -13.00 -21.89 21.51
N ARG A 248 -12.02 -20.99 21.32
CA ARG A 248 -12.14 -19.59 21.77
C ARG A 248 -13.24 -18.84 21.03
N GLU A 249 -13.33 -19.01 19.72
CA GLU A 249 -14.41 -18.40 18.91
C GLU A 249 -15.79 -18.94 19.31
N ALA A 250 -15.91 -20.23 19.62
CA ALA A 250 -17.15 -20.81 20.14
C ALA A 250 -17.53 -20.21 21.51
N LYS A 251 -16.57 -20.03 22.42
CA LYS A 251 -16.78 -19.39 23.73
C LYS A 251 -17.20 -17.92 23.60
N LYS A 252 -16.60 -17.16 22.68
CA LYS A 252 -16.99 -15.77 22.39
C LYS A 252 -18.45 -15.67 21.91
N LYS A 253 -18.90 -16.63 21.09
CA LYS A 253 -20.29 -16.69 20.61
C LYS A 253 -21.29 -17.10 21.69
N GLN A 254 -20.86 -17.82 22.72
CA GLN A 254 -21.70 -18.29 23.83
C GLN A 254 -21.80 -17.29 24.99
N SER A 255 -20.87 -16.34 25.10
CA SER A 255 -20.93 -15.27 26.11
C SER A 255 -21.90 -14.18 25.64
N PRO A 256 -22.98 -13.87 26.39
CA PRO A 256 -23.90 -12.80 26.02
C PRO A 256 -23.14 -11.46 25.98
N ALA A 257 -23.39 -10.64 24.97
CA ALA A 257 -22.91 -9.27 24.93
C ALA A 257 -23.47 -8.49 26.13
N GLU A 258 -22.66 -8.28 27.16
CA GLU A 258 -22.97 -7.33 28.22
C GLU A 258 -22.92 -5.90 27.66
N GLY A 259 -24.11 -5.35 27.43
CA GLY A 259 -24.46 -3.94 27.67
C GLY A 259 -23.67 -2.85 26.94
N ASN A 260 -24.21 -2.37 25.83
CA ASN A 260 -24.28 -0.92 25.63
C ASN A 260 -25.59 -0.52 24.93
N GLY A 261 -26.64 -0.43 25.74
CA GLY A 261 -27.86 0.28 25.38
C GLY A 261 -27.64 1.78 25.54
N SER A 262 -27.53 2.50 24.43
CA SER A 262 -27.81 3.94 24.37
C SER A 262 -28.62 4.24 23.12
N GLN A 263 -29.94 4.18 23.32
CA GLN A 263 -31.00 4.93 22.65
C GLN A 263 -30.78 5.32 21.17
N VAL A 264 -31.32 4.49 20.27
CA VAL A 264 -31.85 4.98 18.99
C VAL A 264 -33.10 5.82 19.31
N LYS A 265 -32.97 7.15 19.25
CA LYS A 265 -34.15 8.02 19.15
C LYS A 265 -34.69 7.95 17.73
N SER A 266 -35.88 7.39 17.60
CA SER A 266 -36.76 7.54 16.46
C SER A 266 -37.38 8.95 16.42
N GLY A 267 -37.52 9.48 15.21
CA GLY A 267 -38.23 10.73 14.91
C GLY A 267 -37.40 11.58 13.94
N GLY A 268 -37.86 12.00 12.79
CA GLY A 268 -39.14 11.88 12.10
C GLY A 268 -38.95 12.51 10.71
N ALA A 269 -39.82 12.16 9.77
CA ALA A 269 -39.81 12.68 8.42
C ALA A 269 -40.01 14.22 8.36
N ALA A 270 -39.23 14.91 7.54
CA ALA A 270 -39.55 16.18 6.88
C ALA A 270 -38.53 16.34 5.73
N ALA A 271 -38.91 16.07 4.49
CA ALA A 271 -39.56 17.01 3.56
C ALA A 271 -38.54 17.94 2.86
N VAL A 272 -38.57 17.81 1.54
CA VAL A 272 -37.86 18.54 0.48
C VAL A 272 -38.31 19.99 0.39
N SER A 273 -37.35 20.93 0.22
CA SER A 273 -37.40 22.25 -0.48
C SER A 273 -36.29 23.13 0.12
N VAL A 274 -35.38 23.82 -0.57
CA VAL A 274 -35.25 24.38 -1.92
C VAL A 274 -33.80 24.25 -2.35
#